data_AF-A0A5E4MG95-F1
#
_entry.id   AF-A0A5E4MG95-F1
#
_cell.length_a   1.000
_cell.length_b   1.000
_cell.length_c   1.000
_cell.angle_alpha   90.00
_cell.angle_beta   90.00
_cell.angle_gamma   90.00
#
_symmetry.space_group_name_H-M   'P 1'
#
loop_
_entity.id
_entity.type
_entity.pdbx_description
1 polymer ?
#
loop_
_entity_poly.entity_id
_entity_poly.type
_entity_poly.pdbx_seq_one_letter_code
_entity_poly.pdbx_strand_id
1 'polypeptide(L)'
;MDYKLFFLQVIFLVSVLPTFVISSLFTVNGKTYWNDKYLVVPIGGSSMKGEMNGVLYGYKKIRILSEDERKEVKQALVTQKVQMEEKKKQEIAEMEEKMQQDINKMEEKKQRDIDKMEEKKQRDKAKMEEKKKRDIVKMEEKTQRDIAKMEKENTQIREKFLRDQAKIAEKKQRDQAKLEEKKQRDKAKMEEIIKRDIAKMEQDNINEKYLEDEAKINAEIE
;
A
#
# COMPACT_ATOMS: atom_id res chain seq x y z
N MET A 1 5.27 88.09 61.45
CA MET A 1 4.86 86.70 61.78
C MET A 1 5.87 85.77 61.14
N ASP A 2 6.58 85.00 61.96
CA ASP A 2 7.72 84.17 61.56
C ASP A 2 7.30 82.96 60.72
N TYR A 3 7.44 83.08 59.40
CA TYR A 3 7.23 81.99 58.45
C TYR A 3 8.12 80.76 58.68
N LYS A 4 9.19 80.90 59.48
CA LYS A 4 10.09 79.79 59.84
C LYS A 4 9.47 78.78 60.82
N LEU A 5 8.58 79.21 61.72
CA LEU A 5 7.93 78.29 62.67
C LEU A 5 6.82 77.45 61.99
N PHE A 6 6.12 78.05 61.02
CA PHE A 6 5.07 77.36 60.26
C PHE A 6 5.64 76.30 59.31
N PHE A 7 6.77 76.60 58.65
CA PHE A 7 7.45 75.63 57.79
C PHE A 7 8.02 74.44 58.58
N LEU A 8 8.56 74.66 59.78
CA LEU A 8 9.04 73.53 60.60
C LEU A 8 7.90 72.63 61.08
N GLN A 9 6.73 73.18 61.46
CA GLN A 9 5.58 72.35 61.85
C GLN A 9 4.98 71.57 60.67
N VAL A 10 4.93 72.16 59.46
CA VAL A 10 4.46 71.47 58.25
C VAL A 10 5.45 70.39 57.80
N ILE A 11 6.75 70.66 57.89
CA ILE A 11 7.78 69.67 57.58
C ILE A 11 7.79 68.51 58.60
N PHE A 12 7.54 68.78 59.89
CA PHE A 12 7.45 67.72 60.90
C PHE A 12 6.20 66.84 60.74
N LEU A 13 5.10 67.37 60.20
CA LEU A 13 3.93 66.56 59.87
C LEU A 13 4.14 65.67 58.64
N VAL A 14 5.02 66.08 57.72
CA VAL A 14 5.37 65.34 56.49
C VAL A 14 6.51 64.34 56.72
N SER A 15 7.40 64.57 57.69
CA SER A 15 8.60 63.74 57.90
C SER A 15 8.47 62.61 58.93
N VAL A 16 7.40 62.59 59.76
CA VAL A 16 7.25 61.60 60.85
C VAL A 16 6.21 60.51 60.56
N LEU A 17 5.48 60.57 59.45
CA LEU A 17 4.70 59.43 59.00
C LEU A 17 5.58 58.60 58.04
N PRO A 18 6.12 57.44 58.47
CA PRO A 18 6.93 56.60 57.59
C PRO A 18 6.12 56.30 56.34
N THR A 19 6.80 56.18 55.20
CA THR A 19 6.27 55.67 53.93
C THR A 19 5.49 54.38 54.18
N PHE A 20 4.19 54.53 54.43
CA PHE A 20 3.30 53.45 54.77
C PHE A 20 3.15 52.58 53.53
N VAL A 21 3.67 51.36 53.57
CA VAL A 21 3.48 50.40 52.49
C VAL A 21 1.99 50.01 52.45
N ILE A 22 1.27 50.61 51.51
CA ILE A 22 -0.19 50.53 51.31
C ILE A 22 -0.68 49.15 50.82
N SER A 23 0.22 48.19 50.60
CA SER A 23 -0.12 46.81 50.23
C SER A 23 -1.01 46.06 51.25
N SER A 24 -1.32 46.70 52.38
CA SER A 24 -2.15 46.17 53.46
C SER A 24 -3.53 46.85 53.58
N LEU A 25 -3.94 47.67 52.60
CA LEU A 25 -5.31 48.19 52.51
C LEU A 25 -6.23 47.21 51.78
N PHE A 26 -7.39 46.93 52.36
CA PHE A 26 -8.44 46.14 51.70
C PHE A 26 -9.82 46.65 52.11
N THR A 27 -10.84 46.35 51.30
CA THR A 27 -12.21 46.81 51.52
C THR A 27 -13.11 45.62 51.84
N VAL A 28 -13.83 45.69 52.96
CA VAL A 28 -14.86 44.71 53.34
C VAL A 28 -16.15 45.47 53.58
N ASN A 29 -17.24 45.06 52.94
CA ASN A 29 -18.58 45.66 53.10
C ASN A 29 -18.58 47.20 52.94
N GLY A 30 -17.82 47.73 51.98
CA GLY A 30 -17.72 49.17 51.69
C GLY A 30 -16.85 49.99 52.66
N LYS A 31 -16.27 49.36 53.69
CA LYS A 31 -15.32 49.98 54.63
C LYS A 31 -13.88 49.62 54.27
N THR A 32 -12.97 50.57 54.39
CA THR A 32 -11.54 50.39 54.07
C THR A 32 -10.76 50.17 55.35
N TYR A 33 -10.00 49.09 55.39
CA TYR A 33 -9.20 48.67 56.53
C TYR A 33 -7.73 48.74 56.17
N TRP A 34 -6.92 49.13 57.15
CA TRP A 34 -5.48 49.00 57.08
C TRP A 34 -5.09 47.86 58.00
N ASN A 35 -4.66 46.74 57.42
CA ASN A 35 -4.49 45.44 58.07
C ASN A 35 -5.74 44.98 58.85
N ASP A 36 -5.61 43.93 59.67
CA ASP A 36 -6.69 43.37 60.49
C ASP A 36 -6.91 44.12 61.81
N LYS A 37 -6.26 45.28 62.01
CA LYS A 37 -6.27 46.04 63.27
C LYS A 37 -6.82 47.46 63.14
N TYR A 38 -6.81 48.08 61.97
CA TYR A 38 -7.22 49.48 61.82
C TYR A 38 -8.30 49.69 60.76
N LEU A 39 -9.28 50.54 61.07
CA LEU A 39 -10.26 51.06 60.12
C LEU A 39 -9.84 52.46 59.66
N VAL A 40 -9.88 52.71 58.36
CA VAL A 40 -9.56 54.00 57.75
C VAL A 40 -10.86 54.67 57.28
N VAL A 41 -11.19 55.84 57.86
CA VAL A 41 -12.45 56.55 57.58
C VAL A 41 -12.21 57.73 56.63
N PRO A 42 -12.87 57.81 55.45
CA PRO A 42 -12.70 58.92 54.52
C PRO A 42 -13.32 60.26 55.01
N ILE A 43 -12.77 61.39 54.57
CA ILE A 43 -13.31 62.75 54.74
C ILE A 43 -14.33 63.00 53.63
N GLY A 44 -15.61 63.20 53.96
CA GLY A 44 -16.58 63.80 53.03
C GLY A 44 -17.23 62.88 52.01
N GLY A 45 -17.39 61.58 52.32
CA GLY A 45 -18.02 60.62 51.41
C GLY A 45 -17.02 59.97 50.44
N SER A 46 -17.46 58.93 49.74
CA SER A 46 -16.61 58.03 48.94
C SER A 46 -15.88 58.69 47.76
N SER A 47 -16.26 59.91 47.36
CA SER A 47 -15.76 60.61 46.17
C SER A 47 -14.53 61.48 46.41
N MET A 48 -14.14 61.72 47.68
CA MET A 48 -13.00 62.58 48.03
C MET A 48 -11.77 61.79 48.51
N LYS A 49 -11.83 60.45 48.48
CA LYS A 49 -10.70 59.59 48.83
C LYS A 49 -9.91 59.21 47.59
N GLY A 50 -8.59 59.17 47.72
CA GLY A 50 -7.72 58.66 46.67
C GLY A 50 -6.31 58.39 47.18
N GLU A 51 -5.49 57.93 46.25
CA GLU A 51 -4.09 57.61 46.47
C GLU A 51 -3.27 58.38 45.44
N MET A 52 -2.24 59.09 45.90
CA MET A 52 -1.26 59.69 45.02
C MET A 52 0.13 59.31 45.52
N ASN A 53 0.89 58.57 44.72
CA ASN A 53 2.25 58.14 45.04
C ASN A 53 2.40 57.47 46.42
N GLY A 54 1.46 56.58 46.77
CA GLY A 54 1.49 55.88 48.06
C GLY A 54 1.15 56.76 49.27
N VAL A 55 0.55 57.94 49.06
CA VAL A 55 0.01 58.78 50.14
C VAL A 55 -1.51 58.78 50.05
N LEU A 56 -2.15 58.34 51.13
CA LEU A 56 -3.60 58.37 51.29
C LEU A 56 -4.06 59.80 51.57
N TYR A 57 -4.92 60.35 50.70
CA TYR A 57 -5.56 61.64 50.93
C TYR A 57 -7.08 61.49 51.04
N GLY A 58 -7.70 62.45 51.74
CA GLY A 58 -9.14 62.41 52.00
C GLY A 58 -9.54 61.38 53.06
N TYR A 59 -8.70 61.11 54.06
CA TYR A 59 -9.02 60.26 55.22
C TYR A 59 -8.93 61.04 56.53
N LYS A 60 -9.95 60.91 57.38
CA LYS A 60 -10.20 61.80 58.53
C LYS A 60 -9.57 61.26 59.80
N LYS A 61 -9.69 59.94 60.00
CA LYS A 61 -9.29 59.25 61.23
C LYS A 61 -8.93 57.79 60.94
N ILE A 62 -7.92 57.30 61.64
CA ILE A 62 -7.62 55.87 61.79
C ILE A 62 -8.08 55.47 63.18
N ARG A 63 -8.86 54.39 63.31
CA ARG A 63 -9.22 53.83 64.61
C ARG A 63 -8.87 52.36 64.72
N ILE A 64 -8.53 51.94 65.94
CA ILE A 64 -8.33 50.54 66.27
C ILE A 64 -9.67 49.81 66.19
N LEU A 65 -9.67 48.61 65.61
CA LEU A 65 -10.84 47.73 65.53
C LEU A 65 -11.17 47.14 66.90
N SER A 66 -12.47 47.09 67.22
CA SER A 66 -12.98 46.27 68.33
C SER A 66 -12.79 44.78 68.04
N GLU A 67 -12.84 43.91 69.05
CA GLU A 67 -12.62 42.47 68.84
C GLU A 67 -13.62 41.85 67.87
N ASP A 68 -14.88 42.25 67.94
CA ASP A 68 -15.94 41.74 67.05
C ASP A 68 -15.68 42.14 65.59
N GLU A 69 -15.31 43.40 65.36
CA GLU A 69 -14.94 43.89 64.01
C GLU A 69 -13.70 43.19 63.46
N ARG A 70 -12.72 42.84 64.32
CA ARG A 70 -11.56 42.06 63.87
C ARG A 70 -11.94 40.64 63.46
N LYS A 71 -12.85 40.00 64.20
CA LYS A 71 -13.36 38.67 63.85
C LYS A 71 -14.08 38.70 62.50
N GLU A 72 -14.96 39.69 62.29
CA GLU A 72 -15.64 39.89 61.01
C GLU A 72 -14.67 40.11 59.85
N VAL A 73 -13.69 41.00 60.03
CA VAL A 73 -12.67 41.32 59.02
C VAL A 73 -11.83 40.08 58.68
N LYS A 74 -11.40 39.31 59.68
CA LYS A 74 -10.66 38.06 59.47
C LYS A 74 -11.50 37.04 58.70
N GLN A 75 -12.76 36.88 59.06
CA GLN A 75 -13.66 35.95 58.39
C GLN A 75 -13.93 36.35 56.93
N ALA A 76 -14.09 37.65 56.66
CA ALA A 76 -14.23 38.18 55.32
C ALA A 76 -12.97 37.97 54.47
N LEU A 77 -11.78 38.19 55.03
CA LEU A 77 -10.50 37.91 54.35
C LEU A 77 -10.35 36.42 54.01
N VAL A 78 -10.69 35.53 54.95
CA VAL A 78 -10.69 34.08 54.69
C VAL A 78 -11.66 33.72 53.57
N THR A 79 -12.87 34.28 53.60
CA THR A 79 -13.90 34.05 52.57
C THR A 79 -13.43 34.54 51.20
N GLN A 80 -12.85 35.74 51.13
CA GLN A 80 -12.30 36.30 49.89
C GLN A 80 -11.16 35.44 49.34
N LYS A 81 -10.29 34.93 50.21
CA LYS A 81 -9.20 34.03 49.82
C LYS A 81 -9.74 32.74 49.22
N VAL A 82 -10.73 32.11 49.87
CA VAL A 82 -11.38 30.89 49.37
C VAL A 82 -12.03 31.15 48.01
N GLN A 83 -12.78 32.24 47.85
CA GLN A 83 -13.38 32.60 46.56
C GLN A 83 -12.35 32.82 45.45
N MET A 84 -11.20 33.45 45.76
CA MET A 84 -10.12 33.60 44.78
C MET A 84 -9.49 32.25 44.41
N GLU A 85 -9.30 31.35 45.37
CA GLU A 85 -8.79 30.01 45.11
C GLU A 85 -9.78 29.16 44.28
N GLU A 86 -11.08 29.27 44.54
CA GLU A 86 -12.13 28.61 43.75
C GLU A 86 -12.16 29.13 42.32
N LYS A 87 -12.11 30.46 42.11
CA LYS A 87 -12.04 31.05 40.77
C LYS A 87 -10.82 30.56 40.00
N LYS A 88 -9.65 30.53 40.65
CA LYS A 88 -8.43 30.00 40.02
C LYS A 88 -8.58 28.53 39.62
N LYS A 89 -9.19 27.71 40.47
CA LYS A 89 -9.47 26.30 40.14
C LYS A 89 -10.40 26.15 38.94
N GLN A 90 -11.45 26.98 38.87
CA GLN A 90 -12.37 26.98 37.72
C GLN A 90 -11.66 27.39 36.43
N GLU A 91 -10.86 28.46 36.46
CA GLU A 91 -10.08 28.91 35.29
C GLU A 91 -9.08 27.84 34.81
N ILE A 92 -8.43 27.13 35.74
CA ILE A 92 -7.52 26.01 35.40
C ILE A 92 -8.31 24.87 34.76
N ALA A 93 -9.46 24.49 35.34
CA ALA A 93 -10.28 23.41 34.80
C ALA A 93 -10.80 23.74 33.38
N GLU A 94 -11.24 24.97 33.13
CA GLU A 94 -11.66 25.41 31.79
C GLU A 94 -10.51 25.38 30.78
N MET A 95 -9.29 25.72 31.21
CA MET A 95 -8.09 25.65 30.37
C MET A 95 -7.73 24.19 30.03
N GLU A 96 -7.78 23.31 31.03
CA GLU A 96 -7.55 21.87 30.84
C GLU A 96 -8.57 21.25 29.88
N GLU A 97 -9.85 21.59 30.03
CA GLU A 97 -10.91 21.11 29.15
C GLU A 97 -10.69 21.54 27.69
N LYS A 98 -10.37 22.83 27.46
CA LYS A 98 -10.04 23.33 26.12
C LYS A 98 -8.82 22.63 25.52
N MET A 99 -7.78 22.43 26.31
CA MET A 99 -6.58 21.71 25.87
C MET A 99 -6.91 20.27 25.48
N GLN A 100 -7.73 19.58 26.27
CA GLN A 100 -8.14 18.21 25.98
C GLN A 100 -8.98 18.13 24.69
N GLN A 101 -9.89 19.07 24.47
CA GLN A 101 -10.68 19.12 23.23
C GLN A 101 -9.79 19.33 22.00
N ASP A 102 -8.76 20.18 22.09
CA ASP A 102 -7.84 20.41 20.99
C ASP A 102 -6.91 19.22 20.72
N ILE A 103 -6.48 18.51 21.76
CA ILE A 103 -5.75 17.24 21.63
C ILE A 103 -6.62 16.22 20.89
N ASN A 104 -7.87 16.02 21.32
CA ASN A 104 -8.79 15.08 20.69
C ASN A 104 -9.02 15.40 19.20
N LYS A 105 -9.22 16.69 18.85
CA LYS A 105 -9.35 17.11 17.44
C LYS A 105 -8.09 16.81 16.63
N MET A 106 -6.91 16.98 17.21
CA MET A 106 -5.64 16.67 16.56
C MET A 106 -5.50 15.15 16.32
N GLU A 107 -5.87 14.33 17.31
CA GLU A 107 -5.86 12.87 17.21
C GLU A 107 -6.84 12.39 16.13
N GLU A 108 -8.07 12.90 16.10
CA GLU A 108 -9.05 12.57 15.04
C GLU A 108 -8.55 12.95 13.64
N LYS A 109 -7.83 14.07 13.52
CA LYS A 109 -7.24 14.48 12.24
C LYS A 109 -6.12 13.53 11.82
N LYS A 110 -5.23 13.17 12.75
CA LYS A 110 -4.16 12.19 12.51
C LYS A 110 -4.74 10.84 12.09
N GLN A 111 -5.77 10.36 12.77
CA GLN A 111 -6.41 9.08 12.44
C GLN A 111 -6.99 9.09 11.03
N ARG A 112 -7.72 10.15 10.65
CA ARG A 112 -8.25 10.30 9.29
C ARG A 112 -7.16 10.34 8.22
N ASP A 113 -6.01 10.94 8.51
CA ASP A 113 -4.88 10.98 7.56
C ASP A 113 -4.20 9.61 7.44
N ILE A 114 -4.10 8.85 8.53
CA ILE A 114 -3.64 7.45 8.53
C ILE A 114 -4.58 6.59 7.68
N ASP A 115 -5.88 6.67 7.90
CA ASP A 115 -6.88 5.88 7.16
C ASP A 115 -6.81 6.15 5.65
N LYS A 116 -6.64 7.43 5.25
CA LYS A 116 -6.45 7.81 3.83
C LYS A 116 -5.17 7.24 3.24
N MET A 117 -4.07 7.23 3.98
CA MET A 117 -2.81 6.62 3.52
C MET A 117 -2.96 5.11 3.35
N GLU A 118 -3.67 4.45 4.26
CA GLU A 118 -3.92 3.03 4.19
C GLU A 118 -4.81 2.66 3.00
N GLU A 119 -5.88 3.42 2.75
CA GLU A 119 -6.74 3.24 1.58
C GLU A 119 -5.96 3.41 0.27
N LYS A 120 -5.10 4.44 0.19
CA LYS A 120 -4.23 4.64 -0.98
C LYS A 120 -3.29 3.45 -1.21
N LYS A 121 -2.66 2.96 -0.14
CA LYS A 121 -1.77 1.78 -0.19
C LYS A 121 -2.52 0.53 -0.66
N GLN A 122 -3.75 0.32 -0.20
CA GLN A 122 -4.58 -0.81 -0.65
C GLN A 122 -4.93 -0.69 -2.14
N ARG A 123 -5.34 0.48 -2.61
CA ARG A 123 -5.61 0.72 -4.04
C ARG A 123 -4.39 0.48 -4.92
N ASP A 124 -3.21 0.94 -4.49
CA ASP A 124 -1.98 0.75 -5.25
C ASP A 124 -1.55 -0.72 -5.30
N LYS A 125 -1.74 -1.46 -4.19
CA LYS A 125 -1.53 -2.91 -4.16
C LYS A 125 -2.46 -3.64 -5.13
N ALA A 126 -3.76 -3.29 -5.15
CA ALA A 126 -4.73 -3.88 -6.06
C ALA A 126 -4.37 -3.64 -7.54
N LYS A 127 -3.95 -2.42 -7.89
CA LYS A 127 -3.47 -2.09 -9.26
C LYS A 127 -2.24 -2.92 -9.65
N MET A 128 -1.29 -3.10 -8.72
CA MET A 128 -0.11 -3.92 -8.95
C MET A 128 -0.46 -5.40 -9.16
N GLU A 129 -1.38 -5.95 -8.38
CA GLU A 129 -1.86 -7.32 -8.56
C GLU A 129 -2.59 -7.50 -9.89
N GLU A 130 -3.42 -6.55 -10.29
CA GLU A 130 -4.11 -6.59 -11.58
C GLU A 130 -3.12 -6.56 -12.76
N LYS A 131 -2.09 -5.70 -12.68
CA LYS A 131 -1.03 -5.64 -13.70
C LYS A 131 -0.29 -6.97 -13.80
N LYS A 132 0.08 -7.57 -12.66
CA LYS A 132 0.73 -8.90 -12.63
C LYS A 132 -0.14 -9.98 -13.28
N LYS A 133 -1.45 -10.01 -12.98
CA LYS A 133 -2.38 -10.96 -13.61
C LYS A 133 -2.42 -10.80 -15.13
N ARG A 134 -2.51 -9.56 -15.62
CA ARG A 134 -2.50 -9.29 -17.08
C ARG A 134 -1.19 -9.73 -17.73
N ASP A 135 -0.06 -9.52 -17.08
CA ASP A 135 1.25 -9.93 -17.62
C ASP A 135 1.41 -11.45 -17.65
N ILE A 136 0.90 -12.17 -16.64
CA ILE A 136 0.85 -13.64 -16.64
C ILE A 136 0.02 -14.16 -17.81
N VAL A 137 -1.19 -13.65 -18.00
CA VAL A 137 -2.07 -14.06 -19.12
C VAL A 137 -1.38 -13.85 -20.47
N LYS A 138 -0.69 -12.71 -20.66
CA LYS A 138 0.07 -12.46 -21.90
C LYS A 138 1.20 -13.47 -22.11
N MET A 139 1.90 -13.87 -21.05
CA MET A 139 2.95 -14.90 -21.15
C MET A 139 2.36 -16.27 -21.46
N GLU A 140 1.23 -16.64 -20.85
CA GLU A 140 0.52 -17.88 -21.15
C GLU A 140 0.05 -17.94 -22.60
N GLU A 141 -0.58 -16.86 -23.11
CA GLU A 141 -0.98 -16.77 -24.52
C GLU A 141 0.21 -16.91 -25.48
N LYS A 142 1.33 -16.26 -25.18
CA LYS A 142 2.54 -16.37 -25.99
C LYS A 142 3.06 -17.81 -26.00
N THR A 143 3.13 -18.43 -24.83
CA THR A 143 3.57 -19.82 -24.68
C THR A 143 2.68 -20.78 -25.45
N GLN A 144 1.35 -20.60 -25.39
CA GLN A 144 0.41 -21.41 -26.16
C GLN A 144 0.58 -21.24 -27.68
N ARG A 145 0.83 -20.02 -28.15
CA ARG A 145 1.11 -19.77 -29.58
C ARG A 145 2.40 -20.47 -30.03
N ASP A 146 3.44 -20.42 -29.21
CA ASP A 146 4.72 -21.05 -29.51
C ASP A 146 4.60 -22.58 -29.53
N ILE A 147 3.86 -23.17 -28.57
CA ILE A 147 3.53 -24.62 -28.57
C ILE A 147 2.77 -25.00 -29.85
N ALA A 148 1.71 -24.27 -30.19
CA ALA A 148 0.91 -24.56 -31.39
C ALA A 148 1.75 -24.46 -32.68
N LYS A 149 2.74 -23.56 -32.73
CA LYS A 149 3.67 -23.45 -33.85
C LYS A 149 4.57 -24.69 -33.94
N MET A 150 5.16 -25.13 -32.82
CA MET A 150 5.99 -26.33 -32.76
C MET A 150 5.20 -27.59 -33.15
N GLU A 151 3.95 -27.72 -32.70
CA GLU A 151 3.09 -28.85 -33.07
C GLU A 151 2.81 -28.91 -34.58
N LYS A 152 2.55 -27.75 -35.21
CA LYS A 152 2.38 -27.67 -36.66
C LYS A 152 3.64 -28.06 -37.41
N GLU A 153 4.79 -27.56 -36.99
CA GLU A 153 6.09 -27.91 -37.60
C GLU A 153 6.39 -29.40 -37.45
N ASN A 154 6.15 -29.98 -36.28
CA ASN A 154 6.34 -31.41 -36.03
C ASN A 154 5.40 -32.27 -36.88
N THR A 155 4.14 -31.84 -37.05
CA THR A 155 3.18 -32.52 -37.93
C THR A 155 3.66 -32.50 -39.38
N GLN A 156 4.15 -31.36 -39.88
CA GLN A 156 4.71 -31.26 -41.23
C GLN A 156 5.94 -32.15 -41.43
N ILE A 157 6.84 -32.22 -40.43
CA ILE A 157 8.00 -33.11 -40.46
C ILE A 157 7.54 -34.57 -40.54
N ARG A 158 6.57 -34.96 -39.71
CA ARG A 158 6.03 -36.33 -39.70
C ARG A 158 5.36 -36.70 -41.02
N GLU A 159 4.60 -35.78 -41.62
CA GLU A 159 4.00 -36.00 -42.94
C GLU A 159 5.06 -36.19 -44.04
N LYS A 160 6.13 -35.37 -44.04
CA LYS A 160 7.24 -35.52 -44.99
C LYS A 160 7.91 -36.89 -44.82
N PHE A 161 8.20 -37.28 -43.58
CA PHE A 161 8.79 -38.58 -43.29
C PHE A 161 7.94 -39.75 -43.80
N LEU A 162 6.62 -39.71 -43.55
CA LEU A 162 5.70 -40.75 -44.04
C LEU A 162 5.63 -40.80 -45.57
N ARG A 163 5.62 -39.63 -46.25
CA ARG A 163 5.66 -39.57 -47.71
C ARG A 163 6.94 -40.18 -48.27
N ASP A 164 8.09 -39.90 -47.67
CA ASP A 164 9.36 -40.44 -48.14
C ASP A 164 9.45 -41.94 -47.89
N GLN A 165 8.94 -42.43 -46.76
CA GLN A 165 8.82 -43.87 -46.50
C GLN A 165 7.92 -44.56 -47.53
N ALA A 166 6.79 -43.96 -47.89
CA ALA A 166 5.89 -44.49 -48.92
C ALA A 166 6.57 -44.55 -50.30
N LYS A 167 7.30 -43.51 -50.70
CA LYS A 167 8.07 -43.51 -51.96
C LYS A 167 9.14 -44.61 -52.00
N ILE A 168 9.83 -44.84 -50.88
CA ILE A 168 10.82 -45.93 -50.78
C ILE A 168 10.14 -47.29 -50.92
N ALA A 169 9.00 -47.48 -50.26
CA ALA A 169 8.23 -48.73 -50.35
C ALA A 169 7.73 -48.98 -51.78
N GLU A 170 7.19 -47.96 -52.45
CA GLU A 170 6.73 -48.05 -53.84
C GLU A 170 7.88 -48.42 -54.79
N LYS A 171 9.05 -47.76 -54.64
CA LYS A 171 10.24 -48.09 -55.44
C LYS A 171 10.67 -49.54 -55.24
N LYS A 172 10.67 -50.03 -53.99
CA LYS A 172 11.01 -51.42 -53.66
C LYS A 172 10.03 -52.41 -54.29
N GLN A 173 8.73 -52.13 -54.25
CA GLN A 173 7.71 -52.97 -54.90
C GLN A 173 7.91 -52.99 -56.42
N ARG A 174 8.17 -51.83 -57.04
CA ARG A 174 8.42 -51.74 -58.48
C ARG A 174 9.66 -52.52 -58.91
N ASP A 175 10.75 -52.42 -58.14
CA ASP A 175 11.99 -53.16 -58.44
C ASP A 175 11.81 -54.67 -58.25
N GLN A 176 11.03 -55.09 -57.24
CA GLN A 176 10.66 -56.50 -57.05
C GLN A 176 9.78 -57.02 -58.19
N ALA A 177 8.79 -56.24 -58.64
CA ALA A 177 7.94 -56.61 -59.78
C ALA A 177 8.74 -56.77 -61.07
N LYS A 178 9.68 -55.85 -61.35
CA LYS A 178 10.59 -55.95 -62.52
C LYS A 178 11.48 -57.19 -62.45
N LEU A 179 11.95 -57.56 -61.25
CA LEU A 179 12.77 -58.76 -61.07
C LEU A 179 11.94 -60.03 -61.34
N GLU A 180 10.71 -60.10 -60.85
CA GLU A 180 9.81 -61.23 -61.11
C GLU A 180 9.41 -61.33 -62.59
N GLU A 181 9.11 -60.21 -63.25
CA GLU A 181 8.85 -60.17 -64.69
C GLU A 181 10.05 -60.70 -65.50
N LYS A 182 11.28 -60.30 -65.12
CA LYS A 182 12.50 -60.80 -65.75
C LYS A 182 12.65 -62.32 -65.57
N LYS A 183 12.43 -62.84 -64.36
CA LYS A 183 12.47 -64.29 -64.09
C LYS A 183 11.44 -65.06 -64.92
N GLN A 184 10.21 -64.55 -65.01
CA GLN A 184 9.15 -65.18 -65.82
C GLN A 184 9.53 -65.19 -67.30
N ARG A 185 10.08 -64.09 -67.82
CA ARG A 185 10.54 -64.00 -69.21
C ARG A 185 11.68 -64.97 -69.49
N ASP A 186 12.66 -65.09 -68.60
CA ASP A 186 13.79 -66.00 -68.75
C ASP A 186 13.33 -67.47 -68.66
N LYS A 187 12.39 -67.79 -67.77
CA LYS A 187 11.74 -69.12 -67.71
C LYS A 187 11.01 -69.46 -69.00
N ALA A 188 10.18 -68.53 -69.52
CA ALA A 188 9.43 -68.74 -70.76
C ALA A 188 10.36 -68.97 -71.97
N LYS A 189 11.47 -68.23 -72.06
CA LYS A 189 12.49 -68.46 -73.09
C LYS A 189 13.12 -69.84 -73.00
N MET A 190 13.41 -70.30 -71.79
CA MET A 190 13.99 -71.63 -71.56
C MET A 190 12.99 -72.74 -71.93
N GLU A 191 11.72 -72.60 -71.55
CA GLU A 191 10.65 -73.50 -71.96
C GLU A 191 10.48 -73.55 -73.49
N GLU A 192 10.60 -72.41 -74.18
CA GLU A 192 10.54 -72.35 -75.63
C GLU A 192 11.75 -73.05 -76.29
N ILE A 193 12.96 -72.86 -75.77
CA ILE A 193 14.16 -73.57 -76.24
C ILE A 193 13.96 -75.08 -76.10
N ILE A 194 13.53 -75.56 -74.93
CA ILE A 194 13.27 -76.98 -74.68
C ILE A 194 12.23 -77.52 -75.67
N LYS A 195 11.13 -76.80 -75.90
CA LYS A 195 10.10 -77.21 -76.87
C LYS A 195 10.66 -77.32 -78.30
N ARG A 196 11.49 -76.36 -78.72
CA ARG A 196 12.15 -76.41 -80.04
C ARG A 196 13.11 -77.59 -80.15
N ASP A 197 13.87 -77.88 -79.10
CA ASP A 197 14.83 -78.98 -79.10
C ASP A 197 14.12 -80.34 -79.11
N ILE A 198 13.03 -80.50 -78.36
CA ILE A 198 12.17 -81.70 -78.43
C ILE A 198 11.60 -81.90 -79.84
N ALA A 199 11.03 -80.85 -80.44
CA ALA A 199 10.47 -80.93 -81.79
C ALA A 199 11.53 -81.28 -82.86
N LYS A 200 12.77 -80.79 -82.69
CA LYS A 200 13.90 -81.18 -83.57
C LYS A 200 14.25 -82.65 -83.41
N MET A 201 14.39 -83.15 -82.18
CA MET A 201 14.66 -84.57 -81.94
C MET A 201 13.56 -85.48 -82.50
N GLU A 202 12.29 -85.08 -82.36
CA GLU A 202 11.17 -85.82 -82.96
C GLU A 202 11.25 -85.84 -84.49
N GLN A 203 11.57 -84.72 -85.12
CA GLN A 203 11.74 -84.63 -86.56
C GLN A 203 12.94 -85.46 -87.05
N ASP A 204 14.08 -85.40 -86.33
CA ASP A 204 15.28 -86.16 -86.66
C ASP A 204 15.01 -87.67 -86.55
N ASN A 205 14.31 -88.12 -85.50
CA ASN A 205 13.88 -89.52 -85.36
C ASN A 205 12.93 -89.96 -86.49
N ILE A 206 11.99 -89.09 -86.91
CA ILE A 206 11.11 -89.39 -88.04
C ILE A 206 11.92 -89.55 -89.32
N ASN A 207 12.87 -88.65 -89.58
CA ASN A 207 13.73 -88.70 -90.77
C ASN A 207 14.61 -89.96 -90.77
N GLU A 208 15.19 -90.33 -89.63
CA GLU A 208 15.97 -91.56 -89.46
C GLU A 208 15.11 -92.80 -89.78
N LYS A 209 13.88 -92.86 -89.26
CA LYS A 209 12.94 -93.94 -89.58
C LYS A 209 12.59 -94.00 -91.07
N TYR A 210 12.36 -92.86 -91.73
CA TYR A 210 12.12 -92.82 -93.17
C TYR A 210 13.31 -93.37 -93.98
N LEU A 211 14.54 -93.03 -93.60
CA LEU A 211 15.75 -93.53 -94.25
C LEU A 211 15.94 -95.04 -94.03
N GLU A 212 15.64 -95.55 -92.84
CA GLU A 212 15.65 -96.99 -92.56
C GLU A 212 14.62 -97.75 -93.40
N ASP A 213 13.40 -97.21 -93.51
CA ASP A 213 12.32 -97.82 -94.30
C ASP A 213 12.67 -97.78 -95.81
N GLU A 214 13.25 -96.68 -96.31
CA GLU A 214 13.75 -96.57 -97.69
C GLU A 214 14.89 -97.58 -97.97
N ALA A 215 15.84 -97.73 -97.04
CA ALA A 215 16.92 -98.70 -97.15
C ALA A 215 16.39 -100.16 -97.18
N LYS A 216 15.38 -100.49 -96.38
CA LYS A 216 14.72 -101.81 -96.40
C LYS A 216 14.02 -102.09 -97.73
N ILE A 217 13.28 -101.12 -98.25
CA ILE A 217 12.60 -101.24 -99.55
C ILE A 217 13.62 -101.48 -100.68
N ASN A 218 14.73 -100.73 -100.69
CA ASN A 218 15.77 -100.91 -101.70
C ASN A 218 16.44 -102.29 -101.60
N ALA A 219 16.64 -102.83 -100.40
CA ALA A 219 17.19 -104.16 -100.19
C ALA A 219 16.23 -105.31 -100.57
N GLU A 220 14.90 -105.08 -100.60
CA GLU A 220 13.91 -106.06 -101.09
C GLU A 220 13.79 -106.06 -102.63
N ILE A 221 14.30 -105.04 -103.33
CA ILE A 221 14.22 -104.89 -104.79
C ILE A 221 15.45 -105.47 -105.51
N GLU A 222 16.59 -105.65 -104.83
CA GLU A 222 17.80 -106.33 -105.33
C GLU A 222 17.78 -107.85 -105.16
#